data_AF-A0A1I2B7Q3-F1
#
_entry.id   AF-A0A1I2B7Q3-F1
#
_cell.length_a   1.000
_cell.length_b   1.000
_cell.length_c   1.000
_cell.angle_alpha   90.00
_cell.angle_beta   90.00
_cell.angle_gamma   90.00
#
_symmetry.space_group_name_H-M   'P 1'
#
loop_
_entity.id
_entity.type
_entity.pdbx_description
1 polymer ?
#
loop_
_entity_poly.entity_id
_entity_poly.type
_entity_poly.pdbx_seq_one_letter_code
_entity_poly.pdbx_strand_id
1 'polypeptide(L)'
;MIDSNEELKGNFIVSGGGDSITISAVKGGDFEGEKGDISAFSETGTEVFDSTSTIANLGTADEGSTTAATQATGTLTMPAFTSVDDLVGKGITINGEALEFYDASKGAYQGDAQGIDIGGAASKANVTDAIVSQAKIDGVVLENDGVDDDLKVTAAQGGLAGNEITTADGGIQEEFTATFQVGANKDQSMTIEIGDMRAKALGVTAEAGSEGFVNNNNVTNGTDNVTREAALDVSTHESATAAIETINNAIEKVSSQRSNLGAFQNRLEHTISNLGNASENLTAAESRIRDVDMAKEMMEMTRTNILSQASQSMLAQANQKPQSVLQLLG
;
A
#
# COMPACT_ATOMS: atom_id res chain seq x y z
N MET A 1 -14.39 -51.92 -16.54
CA MET A 1 -15.23 -51.21 -17.54
C MET A 1 -15.09 -49.69 -17.40
N ILE A 2 -13.85 -49.16 -17.40
CA ILE A 2 -13.57 -47.71 -17.48
C ILE A 2 -13.05 -47.39 -18.90
N ASP A 3 -12.18 -48.23 -19.45
CA ASP A 3 -11.67 -48.11 -20.82
C ASP A 3 -12.72 -48.24 -21.94
N SER A 4 -13.92 -48.72 -21.59
CA SER A 4 -15.06 -48.95 -22.49
C SER A 4 -16.06 -47.80 -22.49
N ASN A 5 -15.95 -46.87 -21.53
CA ASN A 5 -16.87 -45.74 -21.36
C ASN A 5 -16.23 -44.48 -21.96
N GLU A 6 -16.88 -43.87 -22.95
CA GLU A 6 -16.33 -42.72 -23.67
C GLU A 6 -16.10 -41.48 -22.80
N GLU A 7 -16.82 -41.32 -21.69
CA GLU A 7 -16.65 -40.18 -20.77
C GLU A 7 -15.46 -40.38 -19.79
N LEU A 8 -15.11 -41.63 -19.48
CA LEU A 8 -14.10 -41.96 -18.47
C LEU A 8 -12.75 -42.35 -19.08
N LYS A 9 -12.75 -42.72 -20.36
CA LYS A 9 -11.56 -43.20 -21.08
C LYS A 9 -10.54 -42.07 -21.27
N GLY A 10 -9.34 -42.25 -20.69
CA GLY A 10 -8.23 -41.30 -20.79
C GLY A 10 -8.12 -40.33 -19.61
N ASN A 11 -9.16 -40.23 -18.77
CA ASN A 11 -9.16 -39.37 -17.58
C ASN A 11 -8.73 -40.10 -16.31
N PHE A 12 -8.74 -41.44 -16.30
CA PHE A 12 -8.38 -42.26 -15.14
C PHE A 12 -7.48 -43.43 -15.54
N ILE A 13 -6.50 -43.74 -14.69
CA ILE A 13 -5.68 -44.96 -14.75
C ILE A 13 -6.15 -45.89 -13.65
N VAL A 14 -6.48 -47.12 -14.01
CA VAL A 14 -6.78 -48.17 -13.04
C VAL A 14 -5.57 -49.09 -12.93
N SER A 15 -5.05 -49.25 -11.72
CA SER A 15 -3.99 -50.22 -11.42
C SER A 15 -4.47 -51.21 -10.37
N GLY A 16 -4.18 -52.49 -10.57
CA GLY A 16 -4.58 -53.57 -9.67
C GLY A 16 -3.36 -54.34 -9.19
N GLY A 17 -3.31 -54.62 -7.88
CA GLY A 17 -2.28 -55.46 -7.27
C GLY A 17 -2.79 -56.06 -5.97
N GLY A 18 -2.97 -57.39 -5.95
CA GLY A 18 -3.56 -58.09 -4.80
C GLY A 18 -5.08 -57.88 -4.68
N ASP A 19 -5.59 -57.76 -3.46
CA ASP A 19 -7.01 -57.63 -3.14
C ASP A 19 -7.59 -56.21 -3.33
N SER A 20 -6.84 -55.27 -3.93
CA SER A 20 -7.27 -53.89 -4.13
C SER A 20 -7.15 -53.41 -5.59
N ILE A 21 -8.09 -52.52 -5.95
CA ILE A 21 -8.12 -51.81 -7.23
C ILE A 21 -7.94 -50.32 -6.93
N THR A 22 -6.86 -49.71 -7.39
CA THR A 22 -6.63 -48.27 -7.24
C THR A 22 -7.01 -47.56 -8.54
N ILE A 23 -7.88 -46.56 -8.45
CA ILE A 23 -8.27 -45.69 -9.56
C ILE A 23 -7.62 -44.32 -9.31
N SER A 24 -6.73 -43.89 -10.20
CA SER A 24 -6.03 -42.61 -10.11
C SER A 24 -6.42 -41.72 -11.29
N ALA A 25 -6.74 -40.44 -11.06
CA ALA A 25 -6.97 -39.49 -12.14
C ALA A 25 -5.67 -39.20 -12.93
N VAL A 26 -5.77 -39.11 -14.26
CA VAL A 26 -4.66 -38.74 -15.16
C VAL A 26 -4.51 -37.22 -15.12
N LYS A 27 -3.29 -36.73 -14.87
CA LYS A 27 -2.96 -35.31 -14.91
C LYS A 27 -3.33 -34.71 -16.28
N GLY A 28 -4.30 -33.78 -16.30
CA GLY A 28 -4.67 -33.00 -17.49
C GLY A 28 -6.13 -33.14 -18.00
N GLY A 29 -7.06 -33.71 -17.24
CA GLY A 29 -8.51 -33.59 -17.51
C GLY A 29 -9.13 -32.31 -16.93
N ASP A 30 -10.36 -31.96 -17.34
CA ASP A 30 -11.09 -30.71 -16.99
C ASP A 30 -11.31 -30.43 -15.48
N PHE A 31 -10.83 -31.30 -14.59
CA PHE A 31 -10.80 -31.12 -13.15
C PHE A 31 -9.35 -31.22 -12.66
N GLU A 32 -8.63 -30.09 -12.68
CA GLU A 32 -7.27 -30.00 -12.16
C GLU A 32 -7.27 -29.92 -10.62
N GLY A 33 -6.77 -30.99 -9.99
CA GLY A 33 -6.36 -31.04 -8.58
C GLY A 33 -5.36 -32.19 -8.40
N GLU A 34 -4.38 -32.05 -7.51
CA GLU A 34 -3.39 -33.11 -7.26
C GLU A 34 -4.06 -34.42 -6.78
N LYS A 35 -3.34 -35.53 -6.99
CA LYS A 35 -3.76 -36.93 -6.83
C LYS A 35 -4.67 -37.14 -5.60
N GLY A 36 -5.98 -37.22 -5.84
CA GLY A 36 -6.91 -37.82 -4.89
C GLY A 36 -6.72 -39.34 -4.90
N ASP A 37 -6.28 -39.92 -3.79
CA ASP A 37 -6.31 -41.36 -3.59
C ASP A 37 -7.73 -41.77 -3.20
N ILE A 38 -8.44 -42.44 -4.11
CA ILE A 38 -9.66 -43.17 -3.76
C ILE A 38 -9.20 -44.49 -3.15
N SER A 39 -9.20 -44.58 -1.83
CA SER A 39 -8.92 -45.86 -1.15
C SER A 39 -10.04 -46.85 -1.48
N ALA A 40 -9.70 -47.93 -2.17
CA ALA A 40 -10.64 -49.02 -2.38
C ALA A 40 -10.80 -49.83 -1.10
N PHE A 41 -12.06 -50.22 -0.85
CA PHE A 41 -12.48 -51.17 0.17
C PHE A 41 -11.56 -52.40 0.18
N SER A 42 -10.88 -52.65 1.31
CA SER A 42 -10.12 -53.88 1.54
C SER A 42 -10.91 -54.73 2.52
N GLU A 43 -11.50 -55.83 2.04
CA GLU A 43 -11.97 -56.90 2.90
C GLU A 43 -11.31 -58.20 2.46
N THR A 44 -10.53 -58.79 3.36
CA THR A 44 -9.84 -60.06 3.14
C THR A 44 -10.83 -61.18 3.48
N GLY A 45 -11.63 -61.61 2.50
CA GLY A 45 -12.64 -62.66 2.72
C GLY A 45 -13.25 -63.22 1.43
N THR A 46 -13.40 -64.54 1.35
CA THR A 46 -13.64 -65.35 0.13
C THR A 46 -15.03 -65.28 -0.50
N GLU A 47 -15.90 -64.31 -0.19
CA GLU A 47 -17.27 -64.31 -0.72
C GLU A 47 -17.75 -62.92 -1.18
N VAL A 48 -17.35 -62.51 -2.39
CA VAL A 48 -17.75 -61.19 -2.95
C VAL A 48 -18.73 -61.29 -4.13
N PHE A 49 -18.93 -62.45 -4.76
CA PHE A 49 -19.87 -62.58 -5.88
C PHE A 49 -20.57 -63.95 -5.92
N ASP A 50 -21.49 -64.21 -4.99
CA ASP A 50 -22.51 -65.25 -5.17
C ASP A 50 -23.81 -64.61 -5.68
N SER A 51 -24.39 -65.19 -6.73
CA SER A 51 -25.68 -64.82 -7.35
C SER A 51 -26.90 -64.83 -6.42
N THR A 52 -26.73 -65.23 -5.16
CA THR A 52 -27.81 -65.37 -4.18
C THR A 52 -27.70 -64.50 -2.92
N SER A 53 -26.60 -63.73 -2.74
CA SER A 53 -26.48 -62.81 -1.60
C SER A 53 -26.90 -61.39 -1.98
N THR A 54 -27.99 -60.92 -1.40
CA THR A 54 -28.35 -59.49 -1.43
C THR A 54 -27.23 -58.70 -0.78
N ILE A 55 -26.69 -57.71 -1.49
CA ILE A 55 -25.63 -56.78 -1.04
C ILE A 55 -26.14 -55.98 0.16
N ALA A 56 -26.12 -56.58 1.35
CA ALA A 56 -26.68 -56.05 2.58
C ALA A 56 -25.56 -55.41 3.40
N ASN A 57 -25.06 -54.28 2.90
CA ASN A 57 -24.35 -53.20 3.60
C ASN A 57 -23.34 -52.56 2.63
N LEU A 58 -23.82 -51.69 1.74
CA LEU A 58 -22.96 -50.59 1.31
C LEU A 58 -22.78 -49.69 2.54
N GLY A 59 -21.65 -49.85 3.24
CA GLY A 59 -21.12 -48.79 4.08
C GLY A 59 -21.08 -47.49 3.26
N THR A 60 -21.37 -46.37 3.91
CA THR A 60 -21.44 -45.03 3.32
C THR A 60 -20.38 -44.82 2.25
N ALA A 61 -20.81 -44.41 1.06
CA ALA A 61 -19.93 -44.05 -0.05
C ALA A 61 -18.89 -43.04 0.47
N ASP A 62 -17.62 -43.42 0.45
CA ASP A 62 -16.54 -42.53 0.84
C ASP A 62 -16.31 -41.57 -0.34
N GLU A 63 -16.81 -40.33 -0.18
CA GLU A 63 -16.64 -39.27 -1.19
C GLU A 63 -15.17 -38.82 -1.15
N GLY A 64 -14.46 -38.97 -2.28
CA GLY A 64 -13.09 -38.50 -2.42
C GLY A 64 -13.01 -36.99 -2.10
N SER A 65 -12.26 -36.65 -1.05
CA SER A 65 -12.05 -35.27 -0.63
C SER A 65 -10.87 -34.67 -1.38
N THR A 66 -11.08 -33.55 -2.08
CA THR A 66 -9.97 -32.70 -2.58
C THR A 66 -9.43 -31.89 -1.42
N THR A 67 -8.12 -31.92 -1.18
CA THR A 67 -7.46 -31.06 -0.19
C THR A 67 -7.68 -29.59 -0.55
N ALA A 68 -8.32 -28.82 0.34
CA ALA A 68 -8.54 -27.39 0.15
C ALA A 68 -7.20 -26.65 -0.03
N ALA A 69 -7.16 -25.64 -0.91
CA ALA A 69 -6.01 -24.76 -1.06
C ALA A 69 -5.60 -24.20 0.31
N THR A 70 -4.45 -24.62 0.80
CA THR A 70 -3.98 -24.25 2.14
C THR A 70 -3.64 -22.75 2.14
N GLN A 71 -4.06 -22.04 3.18
CA GLN A 71 -3.70 -20.63 3.37
C GLN A 71 -2.18 -20.53 3.55
N ALA A 72 -1.56 -19.51 2.96
CA ALA A 72 -0.15 -19.24 3.21
C ALA A 72 0.02 -18.80 4.67
N THR A 73 0.92 -19.45 5.38
CA THR A 73 1.29 -19.10 6.75
C THR A 73 2.80 -18.94 6.82
N GLY A 74 3.24 -17.82 7.39
CA GLY A 74 4.63 -17.56 7.72
C GLY A 74 4.77 -17.22 9.20
N THR A 75 5.85 -17.68 9.82
CA THR A 75 6.19 -17.30 11.19
C THR A 75 7.34 -16.30 11.13
N LEU A 76 7.13 -15.13 11.70
CA LEU A 76 8.16 -14.11 11.84
C LEU A 76 8.77 -14.21 13.23
N THR A 77 10.06 -14.52 13.27
CA THR A 77 10.77 -14.66 14.53
C THR A 77 11.00 -13.31 15.18
N MET A 78 10.42 -13.08 16.37
CA MET A 78 10.68 -11.85 17.11
C MET A 78 12.07 -11.94 17.76
N PRO A 79 12.91 -10.89 17.67
CA PRO A 79 14.23 -10.91 18.28
C PRO A 79 14.11 -10.95 19.80
N ALA A 80 15.04 -11.64 20.46
CA ALA A 80 15.21 -11.51 21.90
C ALA A 80 15.63 -10.07 22.24
N PHE A 81 15.06 -9.51 23.31
CA PHE A 81 15.37 -8.16 23.77
C PHE A 81 15.53 -8.14 25.29
N THR A 82 16.28 -7.16 25.80
CA THR A 82 16.54 -7.01 27.24
C THR A 82 15.71 -5.89 27.85
N SER A 83 15.34 -4.89 27.06
CA SER A 83 14.43 -3.80 27.42
C SER A 83 13.51 -3.49 26.24
N VAL A 84 12.28 -3.04 26.52
CA VAL A 84 11.34 -2.50 25.52
C VAL A 84 11.99 -1.41 24.68
N ASP A 85 12.91 -0.66 25.27
CA ASP A 85 13.66 0.39 24.59
C ASP A 85 14.48 -0.13 23.41
N ASP A 86 14.87 -1.41 23.40
CA ASP A 86 15.60 -2.04 22.30
C ASP A 86 14.73 -2.18 21.02
N LEU A 87 13.41 -2.18 21.21
CA LEU A 87 12.39 -2.35 20.18
C LEU A 87 11.71 -1.04 19.77
N VAL A 88 11.65 -0.03 20.65
CA VAL A 88 11.06 1.28 20.32
C VAL A 88 11.75 1.90 19.11
N GLY A 89 10.95 2.36 18.13
CA GLY A 89 11.40 2.89 16.84
C GLY A 89 11.83 1.83 15.82
N LYS A 90 11.75 0.54 16.18
CA LYS A 90 11.79 -0.57 15.22
C LYS A 90 10.36 -0.94 14.84
N GLY A 91 10.23 -1.82 13.85
CA GLY A 91 8.92 -2.20 13.37
C GLY A 91 9.00 -3.36 12.40
N ILE A 92 7.85 -3.74 11.86
CA ILE A 92 7.71 -4.83 10.90
C ILE A 92 6.74 -4.36 9.82
N THR A 93 6.99 -4.74 8.57
CA THR A 93 6.02 -4.54 7.50
C THR A 93 5.37 -5.87 7.15
N ILE A 94 4.03 -5.89 7.14
CA ILE A 94 3.23 -7.07 6.80
C ILE A 94 2.23 -6.65 5.73
N ASN A 95 2.23 -7.37 4.59
CA ASN A 95 1.33 -7.12 3.47
C ASN A 95 1.36 -5.65 2.97
N GLY A 96 2.52 -5.00 3.04
CA GLY A 96 2.72 -3.60 2.65
C GLY A 96 2.33 -2.56 3.70
N GLU A 97 1.82 -2.96 4.86
CA GLU A 97 1.51 -2.06 5.98
C GLU A 97 2.62 -2.10 7.03
N ALA A 98 3.20 -0.93 7.29
CA ALA A 98 4.27 -0.76 8.27
C ALA A 98 3.70 -0.61 9.68
N LEU A 99 4.22 -1.39 10.61
CA LEU A 99 3.96 -1.31 12.04
C LEU A 99 5.20 -0.77 12.72
N GLU A 100 5.08 0.23 13.59
CA GLU A 100 6.21 0.78 14.36
C GLU A 100 5.94 0.69 15.86
N PHE A 101 6.93 0.18 16.60
CA PHE A 101 6.86 0.01 18.03
C PHE A 101 7.14 1.31 18.76
N TYR A 102 6.29 1.67 19.71
CA TYR A 102 6.52 2.81 20.59
C TYR A 102 6.12 2.50 22.03
N ASP A 103 6.55 3.36 22.95
CA ASP A 103 6.20 3.27 24.36
C ASP A 103 5.33 4.47 24.73
N ALA A 104 4.03 4.25 24.94
CA ALA A 104 3.08 5.31 25.29
C ALA A 104 3.41 6.00 26.64
N SER A 105 4.17 5.35 27.52
CA SER A 105 4.60 5.95 28.79
C SER A 105 5.64 7.07 28.60
N LYS A 106 6.35 7.07 27.46
CA LYS A 106 7.40 8.03 27.13
C LYS A 106 6.92 9.15 26.21
N GLY A 107 5.75 9.02 25.62
CA GLY A 107 5.15 10.04 24.76
C GLY A 107 4.10 9.45 23.81
N ALA A 108 3.34 10.34 23.16
CA ALA A 108 2.46 9.91 22.07
C ALA A 108 3.28 9.42 20.88
N TYR A 109 2.73 8.50 20.10
CA TYR A 109 3.30 8.07 18.83
C TYR A 109 3.24 9.21 17.80
N GLN A 110 4.35 9.44 17.09
CA GLN A 110 4.52 10.58 16.18
C GLN A 110 4.94 10.15 14.77
N GLY A 111 4.98 8.85 14.47
CA GLY A 111 5.35 8.34 13.15
C GLY A 111 4.16 8.27 12.18
N ASP A 112 4.46 8.04 10.91
CA ASP A 112 3.47 7.92 9.83
C ASP A 112 2.94 6.48 9.65
N ALA A 113 3.59 5.50 10.27
CA ALA A 113 3.21 4.09 10.24
C ALA A 113 2.12 3.78 11.29
N GLN A 114 1.64 2.53 11.36
CA GLN A 114 0.74 2.14 12.43
C GLN A 114 1.54 1.94 13.74
N GLY A 115 1.32 2.81 14.73
CA GLY A 115 1.94 2.68 16.04
C GLY A 115 1.40 1.47 16.82
N ILE A 116 2.30 0.65 17.34
CA ILE A 116 2.03 -0.47 18.25
C ILE A 116 2.65 -0.14 19.61
N ASP A 117 1.81 0.05 20.63
CA ASP A 117 2.28 0.34 21.99
C ASP A 117 2.82 -0.93 22.65
N ILE A 118 4.11 -0.90 22.99
CA ILE A 118 4.83 -1.96 23.67
C ILE A 118 5.35 -1.53 25.06
N GLY A 119 4.92 -0.38 25.58
CA GLY A 119 5.41 0.17 26.86
C GLY A 119 5.20 -0.75 28.07
N GLY A 120 4.21 -1.65 28.02
CA GLY A 120 3.96 -2.67 29.04
C GLY A 120 4.56 -4.05 28.76
N ALA A 121 5.28 -4.23 27.64
CA ALA A 121 5.70 -5.55 27.19
C ALA A 121 6.99 -6.01 27.89
N ALA A 122 6.88 -6.92 28.85
CA ALA A 122 8.05 -7.43 29.58
C ALA A 122 8.72 -8.65 28.90
N SER A 123 8.12 -9.17 27.83
CA SER A 123 8.55 -10.41 27.16
C SER A 123 8.20 -10.39 25.67
N LYS A 124 8.83 -11.29 24.91
CA LYS A 124 8.54 -11.55 23.50
C LYS A 124 7.05 -11.80 23.25
N ALA A 125 6.43 -12.65 24.07
CA ALA A 125 4.99 -12.92 24.03
C ALA A 125 4.17 -11.63 24.11
N ASN A 126 4.50 -10.71 25.03
CA ASN A 126 3.73 -9.48 25.19
C ASN A 126 3.86 -8.52 24.00
N VAL A 127 5.01 -8.52 23.33
CA VAL A 127 5.19 -7.76 22.08
C VAL A 127 4.35 -8.38 20.97
N THR A 128 4.38 -9.71 20.82
CA THR A 128 3.56 -10.43 19.84
C THR A 128 2.06 -10.21 20.11
N ASP A 129 1.62 -10.25 21.37
CA ASP A 129 0.23 -9.99 21.75
C ASP A 129 -0.18 -8.53 21.50
N ALA A 130 0.73 -7.58 21.74
CA ALA A 130 0.51 -6.17 21.41
C ALA A 130 0.30 -5.98 19.90
N ILE A 131 1.09 -6.65 19.07
CA ILE A 131 0.93 -6.64 17.61
C ILE A 131 -0.43 -7.24 17.22
N VAL A 132 -0.74 -8.45 17.69
CA VAL A 132 -1.99 -9.16 17.36
C VAL A 132 -3.23 -8.35 17.73
N SER A 133 -3.19 -7.60 18.84
CA SER A 133 -4.34 -6.82 19.32
C SER A 133 -4.47 -5.43 18.69
N GLN A 134 -3.35 -4.82 18.26
CA GLN A 134 -3.34 -3.43 17.80
C GLN A 134 -3.18 -3.29 16.29
N ALA A 135 -2.49 -4.22 15.61
CA ALA A 135 -2.24 -4.15 14.17
C ALA A 135 -3.54 -4.34 13.37
N LYS A 136 -3.73 -3.52 12.33
CA LYS A 136 -4.95 -3.47 11.53
C LYS A 136 -4.62 -3.68 10.06
N ILE A 137 -4.21 -4.90 9.74
CA ILE A 137 -3.74 -5.23 8.40
C ILE A 137 -4.82 -5.98 7.65
N ASP A 138 -5.22 -5.45 6.51
CA ASP A 138 -6.24 -6.07 5.66
C ASP A 138 -5.71 -7.36 5.02
N GLY A 139 -6.54 -8.41 5.05
CA GLY A 139 -6.26 -9.67 4.35
C GLY A 139 -5.31 -10.63 5.08
N VAL A 140 -4.89 -10.34 6.30
CA VAL A 140 -4.08 -11.23 7.15
C VAL A 140 -4.72 -11.48 8.51
N VAL A 141 -4.47 -12.67 9.05
CA VAL A 141 -4.81 -13.07 10.41
C VAL A 141 -3.49 -13.23 11.17
N LEU A 142 -3.37 -12.50 12.28
CA LEU A 142 -2.19 -12.53 13.14
C LEU A 142 -2.50 -13.35 14.38
N GLU A 143 -1.60 -14.26 14.71
CA GLU A 143 -1.68 -15.10 15.91
C GLU A 143 -0.31 -15.15 16.59
N ASN A 144 -0.30 -15.41 17.89
CA ASN A 144 0.92 -15.89 18.55
C ASN A 144 1.06 -17.39 18.22
N ASP A 145 2.24 -17.81 17.77
CA ASP A 145 2.51 -19.20 17.39
C ASP A 145 2.42 -20.17 18.60
N GLY A 146 2.51 -19.66 19.83
CA GLY A 146 2.31 -20.42 21.06
C GLY A 146 3.43 -21.42 21.40
N VAL A 147 4.38 -21.64 20.49
CA VAL A 147 5.56 -22.49 20.70
C VAL A 147 6.76 -21.65 21.13
N ASP A 148 7.14 -20.66 20.32
CA ASP A 148 8.31 -19.81 20.53
C ASP A 148 7.97 -18.33 20.78
N ASP A 149 6.69 -18.02 21.03
CA ASP A 149 6.16 -16.65 21.15
C ASP A 149 6.37 -15.77 19.90
N ASP A 150 6.52 -16.42 18.75
CA ASP A 150 6.68 -15.75 17.45
C ASP A 150 5.35 -15.28 16.86
N LEU A 151 5.44 -14.30 15.96
CA LEU A 151 4.28 -13.77 15.26
C LEU A 151 3.97 -14.68 14.07
N LYS A 152 2.84 -15.36 14.12
CA LYS A 152 2.30 -16.16 13.03
C LYS A 152 1.39 -15.29 12.16
N VAL A 153 1.72 -15.15 10.89
CA VAL A 153 0.97 -14.41 9.89
C VAL A 153 0.32 -15.42 8.95
N THR A 154 -1.01 -15.42 8.88
CA THR A 154 -1.77 -16.30 7.99
C THR A 154 -2.59 -15.46 7.01
N ALA A 155 -2.55 -15.77 5.72
CA ALA A 155 -3.42 -15.12 4.75
C ALA A 155 -4.89 -15.41 5.06
N ALA A 156 -5.77 -14.41 5.01
CA ALA A 156 -7.19 -14.56 5.30
C ALA A 156 -7.97 -15.31 4.20
N GLN A 157 -7.39 -15.46 3.00
CA GLN A 157 -7.96 -16.20 1.89
C GLN A 157 -6.95 -17.24 1.37
N GLY A 158 -7.44 -18.44 1.02
CA GLY A 158 -6.63 -19.48 0.39
C GLY A 158 -6.44 -19.29 -1.11
N GLY A 159 -5.42 -19.93 -1.69
CA GLY A 159 -5.14 -19.91 -3.14
C GLY A 159 -4.09 -18.88 -3.57
N LEU A 160 -3.97 -18.63 -4.89
CA LEU A 160 -2.94 -17.77 -5.48
C LEU A 160 -2.90 -16.35 -4.88
N ALA A 161 -4.07 -15.78 -4.55
CA ALA A 161 -4.17 -14.46 -3.91
C ALA A 161 -3.67 -14.42 -2.46
N GLY A 162 -3.66 -15.56 -1.76
CA GLY A 162 -3.12 -15.68 -0.40
C GLY A 162 -1.61 -15.93 -0.36
N ASN A 163 -1.03 -16.45 -1.44
CA ASN A 163 0.41 -16.73 -1.54
C ASN A 163 1.26 -15.47 -1.78
N GLU A 164 0.64 -14.30 -1.93
CA GLU A 164 1.32 -13.02 -2.19
C GLU A 164 1.55 -12.19 -0.92
N ILE A 165 1.17 -12.70 0.26
CA ILE A 165 1.45 -12.02 1.54
C ILE A 165 2.96 -11.96 1.77
N THR A 166 3.49 -10.74 1.82
CA THR A 166 4.90 -10.47 2.11
C THR A 166 5.07 -10.03 3.56
N THR A 167 6.15 -10.48 4.20
CA THR A 167 6.62 -9.98 5.49
C THR A 167 8.05 -9.50 5.34
N ALA A 168 8.38 -8.35 5.94
CA ALA A 168 9.70 -7.76 5.90
C ALA A 168 10.07 -7.16 7.27
N ASP A 169 11.37 -7.21 7.60
CA ASP A 169 11.92 -6.57 8.80
C ASP A 169 11.98 -5.06 8.59
N GLY A 170 11.38 -4.29 9.50
CA GLY A 170 11.47 -2.83 9.51
C GLY A 170 10.15 -2.11 9.24
N GLY A 171 9.65 -1.42 10.28
CA GLY A 171 8.78 -0.24 10.17
C GLY A 171 9.60 1.00 9.81
N ILE A 172 10.56 0.81 8.91
CA ILE A 172 11.38 1.87 8.35
C ILE A 172 10.39 2.72 7.56
N GLN A 173 10.27 4.02 7.87
CA GLN A 173 9.77 4.96 6.86
C GLN A 173 10.75 4.87 5.69
N GLU A 174 10.51 3.94 4.77
CA GLU A 174 11.45 3.63 3.70
C GLU A 174 11.63 4.84 2.81
N GLU A 175 10.56 5.62 2.64
CA GLU A 175 10.50 6.76 1.73
C GLU A 175 9.57 7.85 2.29
N PHE A 176 10.10 9.06 2.47
CA PHE A 176 9.25 10.24 2.56
C PHE A 176 8.64 10.47 1.18
N THR A 177 7.33 10.27 1.07
CA THR A 177 6.57 10.51 -0.15
C THR A 177 5.57 11.63 0.06
N ALA A 178 5.66 12.69 -0.74
CA ALA A 178 4.72 13.81 -0.70
C ALA A 178 4.19 14.10 -2.10
N THR A 179 2.86 14.09 -2.24
CA THR A 179 2.20 14.45 -3.50
C THR A 179 1.61 15.85 -3.39
N PHE A 180 2.08 16.76 -4.25
CA PHE A 180 1.63 18.14 -4.32
C PHE A 180 0.70 18.32 -5.51
N GLN A 181 -0.44 18.99 -5.32
CA GLN A 181 -1.23 19.49 -6.44
C GLN A 181 -0.53 20.74 -7.01
N VAL A 182 -0.07 20.66 -8.26
CA VAL A 182 0.74 21.73 -8.89
C VAL A 182 -0.01 22.50 -9.99
N GLY A 183 -1.27 22.14 -10.26
CA GLY A 183 -2.07 22.80 -11.28
C GLY A 183 -3.56 22.90 -10.94
N ALA A 184 -4.31 23.61 -11.78
CA ALA A 184 -5.73 23.91 -11.57
C ALA A 184 -6.68 22.77 -11.98
N ASN A 185 -6.19 21.77 -12.74
CA ASN A 185 -7.01 20.66 -13.22
C ASN A 185 -6.77 19.37 -12.43
N LYS A 186 -7.75 18.46 -12.48
CA LYS A 186 -7.63 17.09 -11.96
C LYS A 186 -6.39 16.42 -12.57
N ASP A 187 -5.69 15.62 -11.76
CA ASP A 187 -4.51 14.83 -12.14
C ASP A 187 -3.23 15.65 -12.45
N GLN A 188 -3.22 16.94 -12.10
CA GLN A 188 -2.01 17.77 -12.13
C GLN A 188 -1.29 17.73 -10.77
N SER A 189 -0.66 16.60 -10.48
CA SER A 189 0.12 16.40 -9.27
C SER A 189 1.61 16.18 -9.55
N MET A 190 2.41 16.39 -8.52
CA MET A 190 3.83 16.14 -8.51
C MET A 190 4.19 15.41 -7.22
N THR A 191 4.72 14.19 -7.37
CA THR A 191 5.16 13.37 -6.25
C THR A 191 6.66 13.56 -6.06
N ILE A 192 7.06 13.80 -4.81
CA ILE A 192 8.44 13.87 -4.36
C ILE A 192 8.68 12.67 -3.46
N GLU A 193 9.68 11.87 -3.79
CA GLU A 193 10.10 10.68 -3.03
C GLU A 193 11.52 10.92 -2.52
N ILE A 194 11.71 10.72 -1.21
CA ILE A 194 13.01 10.74 -0.55
C ILE A 194 13.20 9.41 0.17
N GLY A 195 14.02 8.53 -0.40
CA GLY A 195 14.40 7.28 0.24
C GLY A 195 15.17 7.49 1.54
N ASP A 196 15.27 6.44 2.35
CA ASP A 196 15.95 6.49 3.65
C ASP A 196 17.43 6.87 3.52
N MET A 197 17.79 8.03 4.06
CA MET A 197 19.14 8.58 4.08
C MET A 197 19.80 8.49 5.46
N ARG A 198 19.25 7.69 6.39
CA ARG A 198 19.89 7.44 7.70
C ARG A 198 21.18 6.64 7.55
N ALA A 199 22.06 6.74 8.54
CA ALA A 199 23.38 6.15 8.51
C ALA A 199 23.36 4.62 8.26
N LYS A 200 22.36 3.92 8.84
CA LYS A 200 22.14 2.49 8.62
C LYS A 200 21.73 2.15 7.19
N ALA A 201 20.78 2.90 6.61
CA ALA A 201 20.35 2.71 5.21
C ALA A 201 21.46 3.06 4.19
N LEU A 202 22.33 4.00 4.56
CA LEU A 202 23.53 4.34 3.80
C LEU A 202 24.67 3.32 3.99
N GLY A 203 24.55 2.38 4.93
CA GLY A 203 25.54 1.35 5.24
C GLY A 203 26.75 1.85 6.05
N VAL A 204 26.71 3.08 6.57
CA VAL A 204 27.81 3.71 7.31
C VAL A 204 27.81 3.30 8.80
N THR A 205 26.70 2.73 9.27
CA THR A 205 26.54 2.17 10.61
C THR A 205 25.89 0.80 10.54
N ALA A 206 26.21 -0.04 11.52
CA ALA A 206 25.66 -1.39 11.64
C ALA A 206 25.55 -1.80 13.12
N GLU A 207 25.21 -3.07 13.37
CA GLU A 207 25.21 -3.63 14.71
C GLU A 207 26.65 -3.89 15.19
N ALA A 208 26.92 -3.70 16.49
CA ALA A 208 28.22 -3.97 17.09
C ALA A 208 28.73 -5.38 16.78
N GLY A 209 29.98 -5.46 16.33
CA GLY A 209 30.63 -6.74 15.98
C GLY A 209 30.33 -7.23 14.56
N SER A 210 29.58 -6.47 13.76
CA SER A 210 29.45 -6.72 12.32
C SER A 210 30.79 -6.53 11.61
N GLU A 211 31.02 -7.27 10.52
CA GLU A 211 32.25 -7.18 9.74
C GLU A 211 32.48 -5.76 9.21
N GLY A 212 33.65 -5.18 9.50
CA GLY A 212 33.98 -3.79 9.13
C GLY A 212 33.50 -2.72 10.12
N PHE A 213 32.91 -3.10 11.27
CA PHE A 213 32.41 -2.19 12.29
C PHE A 213 33.05 -2.45 13.67
N VAL A 214 33.01 -1.44 14.54
CA VAL A 214 33.54 -1.56 15.90
C VAL A 214 32.68 -2.49 16.78
N ASN A 215 33.29 -3.09 17.80
CA ASN A 215 32.63 -4.06 18.69
C ASN A 215 31.71 -3.43 19.75
N ASN A 216 31.50 -2.11 19.74
CA ASN A 216 30.64 -1.42 20.70
C ASN A 216 29.75 -0.41 20.01
N ASN A 217 28.48 -0.35 20.43
CA ASN A 217 27.57 0.69 19.96
C ASN A 217 28.00 2.04 20.53
N ASN A 218 28.51 2.91 19.67
CA ASN A 218 29.09 4.21 20.03
C ASN A 218 28.51 5.37 19.22
N VAL A 219 27.62 5.09 18.27
CA VAL A 219 26.96 6.09 17.43
C VAL A 219 25.44 5.95 17.53
N THR A 220 24.74 7.04 17.24
CA THR A 220 23.27 7.10 17.27
C THR A 220 22.71 6.78 15.88
N ASN A 221 21.44 6.39 15.83
CA ASN A 221 20.72 6.09 14.57
C ASN A 221 20.22 7.36 13.84
N GLY A 222 20.54 8.56 14.35
CA GLY A 222 20.12 9.84 13.78
C GLY A 222 18.68 10.27 14.13
N THR A 223 17.90 9.44 14.84
CA THR A 223 16.53 9.78 15.26
C THR A 223 16.48 10.27 16.70
N ASP A 224 17.35 9.75 17.57
CA ASP A 224 17.47 10.19 18.96
C ASP A 224 18.95 10.32 19.39
N ASN A 225 19.17 10.69 20.66
CA ASN A 225 20.51 10.82 21.24
C ASN A 225 20.97 9.56 22.01
N VAL A 226 20.41 8.39 21.69
CA VAL A 226 20.78 7.11 22.29
C VAL A 226 21.76 6.40 21.36
N THR A 227 22.88 5.92 21.91
CA THR A 227 23.87 5.15 21.15
C THR A 227 23.38 3.72 20.97
N ARG A 228 23.09 3.33 19.72
CA ARG A 228 22.46 2.05 19.37
C ARG A 228 23.14 1.33 18.22
N GLU A 229 24.06 2.00 17.54
CA GLU A 229 24.74 1.48 16.35
C GLU A 229 26.26 1.59 16.52
N ALA A 230 26.98 0.82 15.73
CA ALA A 230 28.44 0.82 15.66
C ALA A 230 28.94 1.58 14.44
N ALA A 231 29.99 2.37 14.64
CA ALA A 231 30.71 3.04 13.57
C ALA A 231 31.61 2.07 12.79
N LEU A 232 32.00 2.48 11.58
CA LEU A 232 33.02 1.79 10.78
C LEU A 232 34.34 1.65 11.55
N ASP A 233 34.96 0.47 11.45
CA ASP A 233 36.26 0.19 12.06
C ASP A 233 37.40 0.66 11.15
N VAL A 234 38.19 1.62 11.63
CA VAL A 234 39.38 2.16 10.95
C VAL A 234 40.69 1.77 11.64
N SER A 235 40.65 0.78 12.52
CA SER A 235 41.81 0.36 13.32
C SER A 235 42.91 -0.33 12.51
N THR A 236 42.56 -0.96 11.38
CA THR A 236 43.49 -1.65 10.48
C THR A 236 43.50 -1.01 9.08
N HIS A 237 44.56 -1.24 8.31
CA HIS A 237 44.64 -0.74 6.93
C HIS A 237 43.53 -1.33 6.04
N GLU A 238 43.23 -2.61 6.20
CA GLU A 238 42.19 -3.31 5.43
C GLU A 238 40.81 -2.76 5.78
N SER A 239 40.48 -2.66 7.07
CA SER A 239 39.19 -2.12 7.52
C SER A 239 39.01 -0.64 7.15
N ALA A 240 40.08 0.16 7.19
CA ALA A 240 40.05 1.55 6.74
C ALA A 240 39.81 1.67 5.21
N THR A 241 40.34 0.75 4.41
CA THR A 241 40.10 0.74 2.95
C THR A 241 38.65 0.39 2.65
N ALA A 242 38.10 -0.62 3.33
CA ALA A 242 36.68 -0.98 3.22
C ALA A 242 35.76 0.16 3.69
N ALA A 243 36.11 0.85 4.79
CA ALA A 243 35.36 2.00 5.28
C ALA A 243 35.28 3.14 4.25
N ILE A 244 36.36 3.41 3.52
CA ILE A 244 36.37 4.42 2.44
C ILE A 244 35.41 4.03 1.31
N GLU A 245 35.39 2.76 0.92
CA GLU A 245 34.47 2.27 -0.11
C GLU A 245 33.00 2.43 0.33
N THR A 246 32.68 2.01 1.55
CA THR A 246 31.34 2.18 2.14
C THR A 246 30.92 3.66 2.18
N ILE A 247 31.82 4.55 2.60
CA ILE A 247 31.55 6.00 2.64
C ILE A 247 31.34 6.55 1.22
N ASN A 248 32.14 6.13 0.23
CA ASN A 248 31.95 6.56 -1.16
C ASN A 248 30.58 6.13 -1.69
N ASN A 249 30.18 4.89 -1.47
CA ASN A 249 28.86 4.38 -1.86
C ASN A 249 27.73 5.18 -1.19
N ALA A 250 27.88 5.51 0.10
CA ALA A 250 26.95 6.37 0.81
C ALA A 250 26.86 7.79 0.21
N ILE A 251 28.01 8.40 -0.13
CA ILE A 251 28.08 9.71 -0.78
C ILE A 251 27.39 9.67 -2.15
N GLU A 252 27.61 8.63 -2.95
CA GLU A 252 26.99 8.46 -4.25
C GLU A 252 25.45 8.36 -4.14
N LYS A 253 24.95 7.58 -3.18
CA LYS A 253 23.50 7.50 -2.88
C LYS A 253 22.91 8.87 -2.53
N VAL A 254 23.53 9.59 -1.59
CA VAL A 254 23.07 10.93 -1.18
C VAL A 254 23.16 11.93 -2.34
N SER A 255 24.21 11.85 -3.16
CA SER A 255 24.41 12.70 -4.34
C SER A 255 23.33 12.45 -5.39
N SER A 256 22.99 11.18 -5.65
CA SER A 256 21.88 10.78 -6.52
C SER A 256 20.55 11.35 -6.04
N GLN A 257 20.26 11.21 -4.73
CA GLN A 257 19.05 11.76 -4.14
C GLN A 257 18.97 13.29 -4.27
N ARG A 258 20.08 14.00 -4.03
CA ARG A 258 20.16 15.45 -4.23
C ARG A 258 19.98 15.86 -5.70
N SER A 259 20.51 15.06 -6.63
CA SER A 259 20.34 15.30 -8.07
C SER A 259 18.86 15.19 -8.47
N ASN A 260 18.17 14.15 -7.99
CA ASN A 260 16.73 13.98 -8.21
C ASN A 260 15.92 15.15 -7.62
N LEU A 261 16.21 15.56 -6.38
CA LEU A 261 15.57 16.73 -5.76
C LEU A 261 15.82 18.03 -6.55
N GLY A 262 17.03 18.22 -7.08
CA GLY A 262 17.33 19.36 -7.97
C GLY A 262 16.52 19.33 -9.26
N ALA A 263 16.32 18.16 -9.87
CA ALA A 263 15.47 18.00 -11.04
C ALA A 263 14.00 18.31 -10.71
N PHE A 264 13.51 17.88 -9.55
CA PHE A 264 12.17 18.24 -9.08
C PHE A 264 12.03 19.74 -8.82
N GLN A 265 13.02 20.41 -8.23
CA GLN A 265 13.02 21.87 -8.08
C GLN A 265 12.93 22.59 -9.43
N ASN A 266 13.73 22.18 -10.41
CA ASN A 266 13.68 22.76 -11.76
C ASN A 266 12.31 22.57 -12.43
N ARG A 267 11.73 21.38 -12.31
CA ARG A 267 10.37 21.10 -12.81
C ARG A 267 9.31 21.94 -12.10
N LEU A 268 9.43 22.14 -10.78
CA LEU A 268 8.53 23.01 -10.02
C LEU A 268 8.63 24.45 -10.48
N GLU A 269 9.84 24.99 -10.66
CA GLU A 269 10.06 26.35 -11.18
C GLU A 269 9.43 26.55 -12.56
N HIS A 270 9.62 25.59 -13.46
CA HIS A 270 8.98 25.62 -14.78
C HIS A 270 7.45 25.54 -14.68
N THR A 271 6.93 24.70 -13.79
CA THR A 271 5.49 24.57 -13.56
C THR A 271 4.90 25.87 -13.00
N ILE A 272 5.58 26.51 -12.04
CA ILE A 272 5.20 27.80 -11.47
C ILE A 272 5.19 28.88 -12.55
N SER A 273 6.24 28.97 -13.37
CA SER A 273 6.30 29.95 -14.46
C SER A 273 5.17 29.75 -15.46
N ASN A 274 4.90 28.49 -15.85
CA ASN A 274 3.81 28.17 -16.77
C ASN A 274 2.44 28.49 -16.16
N LEU A 275 2.22 28.15 -14.89
CA LEU A 275 0.97 28.44 -14.18
C LEU A 275 0.77 29.95 -13.98
N GLY A 276 1.83 30.72 -13.75
CA GLY A 276 1.81 32.17 -13.72
C GLY A 276 1.32 32.77 -15.05
N ASN A 277 1.91 32.32 -16.17
CA ASN A 277 1.47 32.73 -17.50
C ASN A 277 0.02 32.33 -17.79
N ALA A 278 -0.39 31.12 -17.39
CA ALA A 278 -1.76 30.66 -17.54
C ALA A 278 -2.74 31.50 -16.71
N SER A 279 -2.39 31.84 -15.47
CA SER A 279 -3.17 32.69 -14.57
C SER A 279 -3.34 34.11 -15.14
N GLU A 280 -2.28 34.71 -15.69
CA GLU A 280 -2.36 36.02 -16.36
C GLU A 280 -3.29 35.97 -17.58
N ASN A 281 -3.16 34.93 -18.41
CA ASN A 281 -4.02 34.74 -19.58
C ASN A 281 -5.48 34.52 -19.21
N LEU A 282 -5.75 33.73 -18.16
CA LEU A 282 -7.09 33.49 -17.64
C LEU A 282 -7.69 34.75 -17.03
N THR A 283 -6.92 35.52 -16.27
CA THR A 283 -7.38 36.80 -15.72
C THR A 283 -7.69 37.81 -16.82
N ALA A 284 -6.86 37.88 -17.87
CA ALA A 284 -7.13 38.73 -19.02
C ALA A 284 -8.36 38.26 -19.83
N ALA A 285 -8.58 36.94 -19.93
CA ALA A 285 -9.78 36.38 -20.55
C ALA A 285 -11.03 36.66 -19.71
N GLU A 286 -10.95 36.52 -18.38
CA GLU A 286 -12.02 36.88 -17.46
C GLU A 286 -12.34 38.37 -17.56
N SER A 287 -11.33 39.24 -17.54
CA SER A 287 -11.50 40.69 -17.70
C SER A 287 -12.22 41.02 -19.01
N ARG A 288 -11.87 40.39 -20.14
CA ARG A 288 -12.58 40.59 -21.42
C ARG A 288 -14.05 40.13 -21.40
N ILE A 289 -14.41 39.15 -20.56
CA ILE A 289 -15.77 38.61 -20.48
C ILE A 289 -16.60 39.39 -19.46
N ARG A 290 -16.01 39.74 -18.33
CA ARG A 290 -16.68 40.30 -17.16
C ARG A 290 -16.61 41.81 -17.12
N ASP A 291 -15.49 42.39 -17.52
CA ASP A 291 -15.29 43.83 -17.46
C ASP A 291 -15.93 44.49 -18.68
N VAL A 292 -16.61 45.60 -18.44
CA VAL A 292 -17.21 46.41 -19.50
C VAL A 292 -16.17 47.36 -20.07
N ASP A 293 -16.23 47.59 -21.39
CA ASP A 293 -15.48 48.69 -21.99
C ASP A 293 -16.12 50.01 -21.55
N MET A 294 -15.48 50.66 -20.57
CA MET A 294 -15.93 51.92 -19.99
C MET A 294 -16.17 53.01 -21.04
N ALA A 295 -15.39 53.04 -22.14
CA ALA A 295 -15.60 54.05 -23.17
C ALA A 295 -16.93 53.84 -23.90
N LYS A 296 -17.23 52.57 -24.24
CA LYS A 296 -18.49 52.22 -24.90
C LYS A 296 -19.69 52.37 -23.96
N GLU A 297 -19.58 51.88 -22.73
CA GLU A 297 -20.67 51.96 -21.74
C GLU A 297 -20.99 53.42 -21.39
N MET A 298 -19.98 54.29 -21.26
CA MET A 298 -20.20 55.72 -21.03
C MET A 298 -20.91 56.39 -22.21
N MET A 299 -20.59 56.03 -23.46
CA MET A 299 -21.32 56.53 -24.63
C MET A 299 -22.78 56.06 -24.65
N GLU A 300 -23.02 54.79 -24.35
CA GLU A 300 -24.36 54.19 -24.26
C GLU A 300 -25.18 54.84 -23.14
N MET A 301 -24.57 55.05 -21.97
CA MET A 301 -25.16 55.73 -20.82
C MET A 301 -25.49 57.20 -21.15
N THR A 302 -24.56 57.94 -21.76
CA THR A 302 -24.81 59.31 -22.22
C THR A 302 -25.92 59.36 -23.25
N ARG A 303 -25.94 58.45 -24.23
CA ARG A 303 -27.01 58.33 -25.23
C ARG A 303 -28.36 58.09 -24.56
N THR A 304 -28.42 57.17 -23.60
CA THR A 304 -29.65 56.83 -22.87
C THR A 304 -30.14 58.00 -22.01
N ASN A 305 -29.23 58.73 -21.36
CA ASN A 305 -29.56 59.94 -20.61
C ASN A 305 -30.12 61.04 -21.52
N ILE A 306 -29.50 61.29 -22.67
CA ILE A 306 -30.02 62.24 -23.67
C ILE A 306 -31.40 61.78 -24.17
N LEU A 307 -31.57 60.50 -24.46
CA LEU A 307 -32.86 59.95 -24.91
C LEU A 307 -33.95 60.10 -23.85
N SER A 308 -33.63 59.89 -22.57
CA SER A 308 -34.55 60.05 -21.44
C SER A 308 -34.96 61.51 -21.27
N GLN A 309 -34.00 62.45 -21.32
CA GLN A 309 -34.29 63.89 -21.27
C GLN A 309 -35.10 64.35 -22.48
N ALA A 310 -34.79 63.82 -23.68
CA ALA A 310 -35.56 64.08 -24.89
C ALA A 310 -36.98 63.50 -24.79
N SER A 311 -37.14 62.28 -24.26
CA SER A 311 -38.44 61.63 -24.08
C SER A 311 -39.32 62.38 -23.07
N GLN A 312 -38.74 62.86 -21.97
CA GLN A 312 -39.43 63.71 -21.00
C GLN A 312 -39.85 65.05 -21.62
N SER A 313 -38.97 65.69 -22.39
CA SER A 313 -39.27 66.95 -23.09
C SER A 313 -40.32 66.76 -24.18
N MET A 314 -40.27 65.65 -24.92
CA MET A 314 -41.25 65.28 -25.93
C MET A 314 -42.61 64.92 -25.30
N LEU A 315 -42.63 64.19 -24.18
CA LEU A 315 -43.86 63.95 -23.41
C LEU A 315 -44.47 65.26 -22.90
N ALA A 316 -43.64 66.19 -22.40
CA ALA A 316 -44.10 67.50 -21.96
C ALA A 316 -44.75 68.29 -23.13
N GLN A 317 -44.10 68.33 -24.30
CA GLN A 317 -44.68 68.96 -25.50
C GLN A 317 -45.92 68.24 -26.03
N ALA A 318 -45.92 66.90 -26.00
CA ALA A 318 -47.05 66.09 -26.43
C ALA A 318 -48.26 66.22 -25.48
N ASN A 319 -48.05 66.51 -24.20
CA ASN A 319 -49.12 66.81 -23.25
C ASN A 319 -49.64 68.25 -23.37
N GLN A 320 -48.81 69.21 -23.81
CA GLN A 320 -49.23 70.59 -24.05
C GLN A 320 -50.03 70.78 -25.36
N LYS A 321 -49.78 69.96 -26.39
CA LYS A 321 -50.50 70.02 -27.67
C LYS A 321 -52.02 69.78 -27.55
N PRO A 322 -52.52 68.77 -26.81
CA PRO A 322 -53.95 68.57 -26.58
C PRO A 322 -54.60 69.68 -25.77
N GLN A 323 -53.89 70.23 -24.78
CA GLN A 323 -54.42 71.32 -23.94
C GLN A 323 -54.63 72.62 -24.72
N SER A 324 -53.72 72.94 -25.65
CA SER A 324 -53.86 74.08 -26.56
C SER A 324 -54.99 73.89 -27.58
N VAL A 325 -55.30 72.65 -27.97
CA VAL A 325 -56.47 72.34 -28.81
C VAL A 325 -57.78 72.41 -28.02
N LEU A 326 -57.80 71.99 -26.75
CA LEU A 326 -58.98 72.17 -25.89
C LEU A 326 -59.31 73.65 -25.65
N GLN A 327 -58.31 74.53 -25.55
CA GLN A 327 -58.50 75.98 -25.46
C GLN A 327 -59.10 76.61 -26.73
N LEU A 328 -59.09 75.91 -27.87
CA LEU A 328 -59.70 76.34 -29.12
C LEU A 328 -61.11 75.76 -29.34
N LEU A 329 -61.53 74.80 -28.50
CA LEU A 329 -62.82 74.10 -28.60
C LEU A 329 -63.77 74.37 -27.43
N GLY A 330 -63.29 74.97 -26.34
CA GLY A 330 -64.11 75.49 -25.24
C GLY A 330 -64.25 77.00 -25.31
#